data_AF-A0AA88N4W4-F1
#
_entry.id   AF-A0AA88N4W4-F1
#
_cell.length_a   1.000
_cell.length_b   1.000
_cell.length_c   1.000
_cell.angle_alpha   90.00
_cell.angle_beta   90.00
_cell.angle_gamma   90.00
#
_symmetry.space_group_name_H-M   'P 1'
#
loop_
_entity.id
_entity.type
_entity.pdbx_description
1 polymer ?
#
loop_
_entity_poly.entity_id
_entity_poly.type
_entity_poly.pdbx_seq_one_letter_code
_entity_poly.pdbx_strand_id
1 'polypeptide(L)'
;MMMMMMRVCAVLQDCADQLTVLGNIISGTHRDTRAATTVISEHISMVLQQNRAAELHLKEAREGQAEGSGESQAVHEAVHELHRTQRELEHMLMDSPISSDYITKVQSDRRFAARLICELLTELKEEGTFSSLIHTVDEQMRTKAQLQDIIHSEAEDRLRIKTLQKQLLDINRETKLQIQESDKIVAHLEDQLQEKKVKKNLKEKYMSNSTQLLVYQGQKLNSHIEGQLAAQIEMLKTKMIDEEKANKELEVFLKNTQASLEKQLDYWMERYDNDTEDKQRELTTVKTNKSNNLAQLQDLAKKYQDCEQVIIEDRQEKEEQRKQLEREQLQRKAAIKIQSWWRGTLVRKCLGPFKKPKKPKQKKDKKGKKK
;
A
#
# COMPACT_ATOMS: atom_id res chain seq x y z
N MET A 1 -9.22 134.82 -16.55
CA MET A 1 -8.90 133.79 -15.52
C MET A 1 -9.87 133.91 -14.33
N MET A 2 -9.65 134.81 -13.37
CA MET A 2 -10.44 134.95 -12.13
C MET A 2 -11.98 134.92 -12.32
N MET A 3 -12.54 135.71 -13.24
CA MET A 3 -13.99 135.73 -13.51
C MET A 3 -14.55 134.39 -14.06
N MET A 4 -13.70 133.55 -14.63
CA MET A 4 -14.05 132.22 -15.15
C MET A 4 -14.00 131.18 -14.03
N MET A 5 -12.99 131.26 -13.15
CA MET A 5 -12.88 130.46 -11.93
C MET A 5 -14.10 130.69 -11.01
N MET A 6 -14.49 131.95 -10.79
CA MET A 6 -15.70 132.28 -10.03
C MET A 6 -17.00 131.67 -10.61
N ARG A 7 -17.11 131.54 -11.94
CA ARG A 7 -18.25 130.86 -12.58
C ARG A 7 -18.22 129.35 -12.34
N VAL A 8 -17.05 128.72 -12.41
CA VAL A 8 -16.88 127.29 -12.09
C VAL A 8 -17.22 127.03 -10.62
N CYS A 9 -16.70 127.84 -9.69
CA CYS A 9 -17.03 127.72 -8.27
C CYS A 9 -18.54 127.89 -7.99
N ALA A 10 -19.23 128.77 -8.71
CA ALA A 10 -20.69 128.94 -8.57
C ALA A 10 -21.47 127.72 -9.09
N VAL A 11 -21.05 127.10 -10.19
CA VAL A 11 -21.67 125.87 -10.72
C VAL A 11 -21.39 124.67 -9.81
N LEU A 12 -20.17 124.54 -9.26
CA LEU A 12 -19.84 123.48 -8.30
C LEU A 12 -20.61 123.64 -6.98
N GLN A 13 -20.86 124.88 -6.53
CA GLN A 13 -21.68 125.18 -5.35
C GLN A 13 -23.13 124.71 -5.58
N ASP A 14 -23.75 125.11 -6.69
CA ASP A 14 -25.08 124.69 -7.11
C ASP A 14 -25.18 123.16 -7.25
N CYS A 15 -24.16 122.49 -7.81
CA CYS A 15 -24.09 121.04 -7.89
C CYS A 15 -24.00 120.36 -6.50
N ALA A 16 -23.25 120.91 -5.55
CA ALA A 16 -23.18 120.40 -4.17
C ALA A 16 -24.51 120.57 -3.42
N ASP A 17 -25.17 121.71 -3.61
CA ASP A 17 -26.46 122.03 -3.01
C ASP A 17 -27.57 121.14 -3.62
N GLN A 18 -27.60 120.94 -4.94
CA GLN A 18 -28.50 120.00 -5.63
C GLN A 18 -28.26 118.55 -5.22
N LEU A 19 -27.01 118.10 -5.08
CA LEU A 19 -26.70 116.77 -4.54
C LEU A 19 -27.16 116.61 -3.09
N THR A 20 -27.19 117.68 -2.30
CA THR A 20 -27.71 117.70 -0.94
C THR A 20 -29.25 117.61 -0.93
N VAL A 21 -29.93 118.36 -1.81
CA VAL A 21 -31.39 118.25 -2.02
C VAL A 21 -31.79 116.83 -2.46
N LEU A 22 -31.10 116.26 -3.45
CA LEU A 22 -31.26 114.86 -3.87
C LEU A 22 -31.05 113.90 -2.71
N GLY A 23 -30.08 114.18 -1.82
CA GLY A 23 -29.84 113.41 -0.61
C GLY A 23 -31.04 113.40 0.35
N ASN A 24 -31.71 114.54 0.52
CA ASN A 24 -32.88 114.66 1.38
C ASN A 24 -34.10 113.95 0.77
N ILE A 25 -34.32 114.08 -0.56
CA ILE A 25 -35.40 113.39 -1.28
C ILE A 25 -35.21 111.86 -1.22
N ILE A 26 -34.00 111.37 -1.51
CA ILE A 26 -33.69 109.94 -1.48
C ILE A 26 -33.75 109.38 -0.04
N SER A 27 -33.43 110.19 0.98
CA SER A 27 -33.56 109.77 2.38
C SER A 27 -35.00 109.75 2.87
N GLY A 28 -35.86 110.64 2.35
CA GLY A 28 -37.30 110.61 2.60
C GLY A 28 -37.93 109.33 2.05
N THR A 29 -37.75 109.07 0.75
CA THR A 29 -38.21 107.82 0.12
C THR A 29 -37.64 106.56 0.79
N HIS A 30 -36.38 106.58 1.26
CA HIS A 30 -35.80 105.42 1.98
C HIS A 30 -36.52 105.08 3.29
N ARG A 31 -37.26 106.02 3.89
CA ARG A 31 -38.05 105.79 5.11
C ARG A 31 -39.33 105.01 4.82
N ASP A 32 -40.06 105.42 3.78
CA ASP A 32 -41.27 104.74 3.31
C ASP A 32 -40.94 103.40 2.63
N THR A 33 -39.87 103.38 1.84
CA THR A 33 -39.27 102.18 1.24
C THR A 33 -38.97 101.13 2.31
N ARG A 34 -38.50 101.51 3.50
CA ARG A 34 -38.14 100.53 4.54
C ARG A 34 -39.36 99.72 5.01
N ALA A 35 -40.52 100.37 5.15
CA ALA A 35 -41.78 99.70 5.46
C ALA A 35 -42.29 98.85 4.29
N ALA A 36 -42.15 99.35 3.05
CA ALA A 36 -42.46 98.56 1.86
C ALA A 36 -41.57 97.31 1.75
N THR A 37 -40.26 97.42 2.02
CA THR A 37 -39.32 96.28 1.94
C THR A 37 -39.58 95.22 3.02
N THR A 38 -40.09 95.57 4.20
CA THR A 38 -40.52 94.55 5.18
C THR A 38 -41.74 93.78 4.68
N VAL A 39 -42.76 94.47 4.16
CA VAL A 39 -43.96 93.82 3.59
C VAL A 39 -43.61 92.97 2.37
N ILE A 40 -42.74 93.47 1.48
CA ILE A 40 -42.25 92.72 0.31
C ILE A 40 -41.40 91.51 0.76
N SER A 41 -40.56 91.64 1.79
CA SER A 41 -39.77 90.53 2.31
C SER A 41 -40.65 89.44 2.96
N GLU A 42 -41.70 89.81 3.68
CA GLU A 42 -42.70 88.88 4.22
C GLU A 42 -43.45 88.17 3.09
N HIS A 43 -43.87 88.91 2.05
CA HIS A 43 -44.56 88.34 0.89
C HIS A 43 -43.66 87.43 0.04
N ILE A 44 -42.38 87.76 -0.15
CA ILE A 44 -41.39 86.90 -0.81
C ILE A 44 -41.13 85.64 0.05
N SER A 45 -41.05 85.77 1.38
CA SER A 45 -40.92 84.60 2.26
C SER A 45 -42.14 83.67 2.17
N MET A 46 -43.34 84.22 2.04
CA MET A 46 -44.58 83.47 1.83
C MET A 46 -44.57 82.72 0.48
N VAL A 47 -44.19 83.39 -0.62
CA VAL A 47 -44.08 82.76 -1.95
C VAL A 47 -42.98 81.70 -1.99
N LEU A 48 -41.84 81.92 -1.34
CA LEU A 48 -40.77 80.92 -1.17
C LEU A 48 -41.26 79.68 -0.38
N GLN A 49 -42.07 79.88 0.65
CA GLN A 49 -42.67 78.77 1.40
C GLN A 49 -43.68 77.99 0.55
N GLN A 50 -44.50 78.68 -0.25
CA GLN A 50 -45.46 78.08 -1.16
C GLN A 50 -44.76 77.29 -2.29
N ASN A 51 -43.68 77.82 -2.86
CA ASN A 51 -42.88 77.13 -3.88
C ASN A 51 -42.21 75.86 -3.31
N ARG A 52 -41.67 75.91 -2.08
CA ARG A 52 -41.16 74.70 -1.38
C ARG A 52 -42.24 73.67 -1.09
N ALA A 53 -43.47 74.10 -0.81
CA ALA A 53 -44.59 73.17 -0.67
C ALA A 53 -44.92 72.46 -1.99
N ALA A 54 -44.90 73.19 -3.12
CA ALA A 54 -45.06 72.60 -4.46
C ALA A 54 -43.89 71.66 -4.84
N GLU A 55 -42.64 71.95 -4.43
CA GLU A 55 -41.51 71.02 -4.60
C GLU A 55 -41.69 69.71 -3.83
N LEU A 56 -42.26 69.77 -2.61
CA LEU A 56 -42.55 68.57 -1.80
C LEU A 56 -43.72 67.78 -2.40
N HIS A 57 -44.80 68.46 -2.78
CA HIS A 57 -45.94 67.86 -3.48
C HIS A 57 -45.50 67.10 -4.75
N LEU A 58 -44.58 67.68 -5.54
CA LEU A 58 -44.00 67.03 -6.72
C LEU A 58 -43.04 65.86 -6.41
N LYS A 59 -42.38 65.84 -5.24
CA LYS A 59 -41.58 64.68 -4.80
C LYS A 59 -42.49 63.53 -4.36
N GLU A 60 -43.44 63.81 -3.48
CA GLU A 60 -44.42 62.83 -2.99
C GLU A 60 -45.22 62.21 -4.14
N ALA A 61 -45.68 63.03 -5.10
CA ALA A 61 -46.40 62.55 -6.28
C ALA A 61 -45.53 61.68 -7.21
N ARG A 62 -44.20 61.88 -7.25
CA ARG A 62 -43.25 61.05 -8.01
C ARG A 62 -42.88 59.76 -7.29
N GLU A 63 -42.75 59.80 -5.97
CA GLU A 63 -42.49 58.62 -5.15
C GLU A 63 -43.67 57.65 -5.20
N GLY A 64 -44.91 58.16 -5.07
CA GLY A 64 -46.12 57.36 -5.31
C GLY A 64 -46.27 56.82 -6.74
N GLN A 65 -45.56 57.39 -7.72
CA GLN A 65 -45.55 56.91 -9.10
C GLN A 65 -44.59 55.73 -9.33
N ALA A 66 -43.65 55.47 -8.41
CA ALA A 66 -42.74 54.33 -8.52
C ALA A 66 -43.44 52.98 -8.27
N GLU A 67 -44.59 52.99 -7.58
CA GLU A 67 -45.38 51.80 -7.24
C GLU A 67 -46.54 51.50 -8.21
N GLY A 68 -46.84 52.42 -9.16
CA GLY A 68 -48.02 52.31 -10.04
C GLY A 68 -47.72 52.70 -11.49
N SER A 69 -47.84 51.75 -12.42
CA SER A 69 -47.55 51.96 -13.85
C SER A 69 -48.63 52.76 -14.58
N GLY A 70 -48.60 54.08 -14.44
CA GLY A 70 -49.43 55.02 -15.21
C GLY A 70 -48.96 56.46 -15.08
N GLU A 71 -49.20 57.28 -16.11
CA GLU A 71 -49.00 58.73 -16.02
C GLU A 71 -50.09 59.34 -15.14
N SER A 72 -49.81 59.46 -13.83
CA SER A 72 -50.76 59.98 -12.87
C SER A 72 -51.03 61.47 -13.13
N GLN A 73 -52.30 61.81 -13.34
CA GLN A 73 -52.74 63.18 -13.58
C GLN A 73 -52.30 64.15 -12.47
N ALA A 74 -52.17 63.65 -11.24
CA ALA A 74 -51.64 64.39 -10.09
C ALA A 74 -50.17 64.86 -10.28
N VAL A 75 -49.33 64.09 -10.97
CA VAL A 75 -47.93 64.51 -11.27
C VAL A 75 -47.91 65.63 -12.30
N HIS A 76 -48.83 65.62 -13.27
CA HIS A 76 -48.96 66.73 -14.22
C HIS A 76 -49.49 68.00 -13.55
N GLU A 77 -50.44 67.85 -12.62
CA GLU A 77 -51.00 68.95 -11.82
C GLU A 77 -49.95 69.56 -10.86
N ALA A 78 -49.19 68.75 -10.11
CA ALA A 78 -48.08 69.21 -9.28
C ALA A 78 -46.95 69.87 -10.11
N VAL A 79 -46.66 69.37 -11.32
CA VAL A 79 -45.73 70.02 -12.27
C VAL A 79 -46.27 71.39 -12.71
N HIS A 80 -47.58 71.53 -12.93
CA HIS A 80 -48.18 72.81 -13.32
C HIS A 80 -48.21 73.82 -12.15
N GLU A 81 -48.50 73.34 -10.93
CA GLU A 81 -48.45 74.13 -9.69
C GLU A 81 -47.03 74.63 -9.39
N LEU A 82 -46.01 73.78 -9.51
CA LEU A 82 -44.61 74.19 -9.33
C LEU A 82 -44.21 75.25 -10.37
N HIS A 83 -44.50 75.03 -11.65
CA HIS A 83 -44.23 76.02 -12.70
C HIS A 83 -45.05 77.32 -12.54
N ARG A 84 -46.16 77.32 -11.82
CA ARG A 84 -46.90 78.54 -11.48
C ARG A 84 -46.20 79.29 -10.34
N THR A 85 -45.99 78.63 -9.20
CA THR A 85 -45.36 79.26 -8.02
C THR A 85 -43.93 79.73 -8.32
N GLN A 86 -43.20 79.01 -9.18
CA GLN A 86 -41.87 79.44 -9.63
C GLN A 86 -41.95 80.72 -10.50
N ARG A 87 -42.92 80.84 -11.41
CA ARG A 87 -43.12 82.08 -12.20
C ARG A 87 -43.58 83.25 -11.32
N GLU A 88 -44.41 83.00 -10.32
CA GLU A 88 -44.81 84.00 -9.33
C GLU A 88 -43.59 84.46 -8.50
N LEU A 89 -42.69 83.55 -8.12
CA LEU A 89 -41.42 83.85 -7.45
C LEU A 89 -40.45 84.63 -8.34
N GLU A 90 -40.23 84.19 -9.57
CA GLU A 90 -39.36 84.87 -10.56
C GLU A 90 -39.86 86.30 -10.82
N HIS A 91 -41.16 86.48 -11.02
CA HIS A 91 -41.78 87.80 -11.22
C HIS A 91 -41.62 88.69 -9.97
N MET A 92 -41.77 88.16 -8.75
CA MET A 92 -41.58 88.91 -7.51
C MET A 92 -40.11 89.28 -7.24
N LEU A 93 -39.15 88.48 -7.71
CA LEU A 93 -37.72 88.76 -7.58
C LEU A 93 -37.22 89.76 -8.63
N MET A 94 -37.76 89.72 -9.85
CA MET A 94 -37.35 90.58 -10.96
C MET A 94 -38.04 91.95 -10.93
N ASP A 95 -39.34 92.00 -10.61
CA ASP A 95 -40.14 93.24 -10.66
C ASP A 95 -40.19 93.98 -9.31
N SER A 96 -39.38 93.57 -8.31
CA SER A 96 -39.18 94.36 -7.09
C SER A 96 -38.53 95.70 -7.46
N PRO A 97 -39.25 96.85 -7.47
CA PRO A 97 -38.76 98.06 -8.15
C PRO A 97 -37.61 98.76 -7.41
N ILE A 98 -37.29 98.27 -6.20
CA ILE A 98 -36.30 98.81 -5.29
C ILE A 98 -35.56 97.65 -4.63
N SER A 99 -34.47 97.19 -5.24
CA SER A 99 -33.45 96.46 -4.48
C SER A 99 -32.80 97.42 -3.46
N SER A 100 -32.75 97.02 -2.20
CA SER A 100 -32.07 97.76 -1.12
C SER A 100 -30.62 98.08 -1.49
N ASP A 101 -29.95 97.19 -2.21
CA ASP A 101 -28.55 97.32 -2.60
C ASP A 101 -28.36 98.39 -3.68
N TYR A 102 -29.36 98.60 -4.55
CA TYR A 102 -29.34 99.68 -5.54
C TYR A 102 -29.48 101.06 -4.86
N ILE A 103 -30.43 101.25 -3.95
CA ILE A 103 -30.59 102.55 -3.27
C ILE A 103 -29.41 102.82 -2.31
N THR A 104 -28.90 101.82 -1.59
CA THR A 104 -27.72 102.02 -0.73
C THR A 104 -26.45 102.31 -1.54
N LYS A 105 -26.28 101.71 -2.72
CA LYS A 105 -25.25 102.11 -3.69
C LYS A 105 -25.46 103.54 -4.17
N VAL A 106 -26.63 103.92 -4.66
CA VAL A 106 -26.93 105.29 -5.14
C VAL A 106 -26.72 106.33 -4.03
N GLN A 107 -27.10 106.05 -2.78
CA GLN A 107 -26.79 106.93 -1.65
C GLN A 107 -25.27 107.05 -1.40
N SER A 108 -24.51 105.98 -1.59
CA SER A 108 -23.06 105.95 -1.38
C SER A 108 -22.32 106.68 -2.50
N ASP A 109 -22.67 106.41 -3.76
CA ASP A 109 -22.19 107.13 -4.94
C ASP A 109 -22.48 108.64 -4.81
N ARG A 110 -23.69 109.02 -4.39
CA ARG A 110 -24.05 110.43 -4.13
C ARG A 110 -23.24 111.05 -2.98
N ARG A 111 -22.99 110.32 -1.89
CA ARG A 111 -22.11 110.76 -0.78
C ARG A 111 -20.65 110.87 -1.21
N PHE A 112 -20.20 110.08 -2.17
CA PHE A 112 -18.87 110.18 -2.76
C PHE A 112 -18.77 111.41 -3.67
N ALA A 113 -19.69 111.57 -4.64
CA ALA A 113 -19.74 112.71 -5.53
C ALA A 113 -19.89 114.05 -4.79
N ALA A 114 -20.74 114.11 -3.76
CA ALA A 114 -20.91 115.32 -2.95
C ALA A 114 -19.64 115.69 -2.16
N ARG A 115 -18.91 114.71 -1.60
CA ARG A 115 -17.61 114.95 -0.95
C ARG A 115 -16.58 115.45 -1.96
N LEU A 116 -16.42 114.75 -3.08
CA LEU A 116 -15.48 115.10 -4.14
C LEU A 116 -15.73 116.51 -4.70
N ILE A 117 -16.99 116.91 -4.89
CA ILE A 117 -17.36 118.27 -5.35
C ILE A 117 -17.10 119.32 -4.26
N CYS A 118 -17.33 119.01 -2.98
CA CYS A 118 -16.96 119.91 -1.88
C CYS A 118 -15.44 120.07 -1.74
N GLU A 119 -14.68 118.98 -1.82
CA GLU A 119 -13.21 118.94 -1.74
C GLU A 119 -12.58 119.74 -2.89
N LEU A 120 -13.06 119.53 -4.12
CA LEU A 120 -12.76 120.37 -5.29
C LEU A 120 -13.09 121.85 -5.09
N LEU A 121 -14.25 122.14 -4.50
CA LEU A 121 -14.74 123.50 -4.30
C LEU A 121 -13.98 124.23 -3.20
N THR A 122 -13.39 123.54 -2.22
CA THR A 122 -12.38 124.10 -1.32
C THR A 122 -11.05 124.31 -2.04
N GLU A 123 -10.49 123.29 -2.72
CA GLU A 123 -9.19 123.37 -3.41
C GLU A 123 -9.19 124.52 -4.45
N LEU A 124 -10.26 124.65 -5.25
CA LEU A 124 -10.39 125.69 -6.26
C LEU A 124 -10.66 127.10 -5.69
N LYS A 125 -11.14 127.21 -4.44
CA LYS A 125 -11.33 128.51 -3.74
C LYS A 125 -10.08 128.96 -3.00
N GLU A 126 -9.30 128.03 -2.45
CA GLU A 126 -8.19 128.31 -1.52
C GLU A 126 -6.83 128.24 -2.22
N GLU A 127 -6.59 127.23 -3.06
CA GLU A 127 -5.30 126.99 -3.73
C GLU A 127 -5.37 127.24 -5.25
N GLY A 128 -6.56 127.17 -5.84
CA GLY A 128 -6.79 127.35 -7.28
C GLY A 128 -6.46 126.12 -8.13
N THR A 129 -6.21 124.98 -7.49
CA THR A 129 -5.85 123.69 -8.12
C THR A 129 -7.04 122.71 -8.13
N PHE A 130 -6.81 121.51 -8.67
CA PHE A 130 -7.80 120.42 -8.78
C PHE A 130 -7.14 119.03 -8.66
N SER A 131 -6.04 118.96 -7.92
CA SER A 131 -5.22 117.76 -7.70
C SER A 131 -5.95 116.66 -6.94
N SER A 132 -6.89 117.02 -6.05
CA SER A 132 -7.78 116.09 -5.35
C SER A 132 -8.61 115.23 -6.32
N LEU A 133 -9.18 115.86 -7.35
CA LEU A 133 -9.91 115.18 -8.42
C LEU A 133 -9.00 114.31 -9.27
N ILE A 134 -7.79 114.78 -9.62
CA ILE A 134 -6.84 113.97 -10.39
C ILE A 134 -6.49 112.69 -9.61
N HIS A 135 -6.10 112.82 -8.33
CA HIS A 135 -5.73 111.67 -7.50
C HIS A 135 -6.90 110.69 -7.33
N THR A 136 -8.09 111.17 -6.99
CA THR A 136 -9.27 110.30 -6.79
C THR A 136 -9.74 109.65 -8.08
N VAL A 137 -9.67 110.33 -9.23
CA VAL A 137 -9.96 109.70 -10.54
C VAL A 137 -8.91 108.64 -10.88
N ASP A 138 -7.62 108.92 -10.71
CA ASP A 138 -6.55 107.94 -10.90
C ASP A 138 -6.73 106.71 -10.01
N GLU A 139 -7.10 106.91 -8.74
CA GLU A 139 -7.36 105.84 -7.79
C GLU A 139 -8.58 105.00 -8.20
N GLN A 140 -9.69 105.63 -8.62
CA GLN A 140 -10.85 104.92 -9.15
C GLN A 140 -10.56 104.20 -10.48
N MET A 141 -9.67 104.72 -11.32
CA MET A 141 -9.22 104.02 -12.53
C MET A 141 -8.34 102.81 -12.20
N ARG A 142 -7.46 102.91 -11.18
CA ARG A 142 -6.64 101.79 -10.69
C ARG A 142 -7.49 100.68 -10.06
N THR A 143 -8.45 101.01 -9.19
CA THR A 143 -9.34 100.00 -8.60
C THR A 143 -10.24 99.36 -9.65
N LYS A 144 -10.74 100.14 -10.63
CA LYS A 144 -11.46 99.60 -11.78
C LYS A 144 -10.61 98.62 -12.60
N ALA A 145 -9.34 98.95 -12.89
CA ALA A 145 -8.44 98.04 -13.61
C ALA A 145 -8.21 96.74 -12.83
N GLN A 146 -7.90 96.83 -11.54
CA GLN A 146 -7.75 95.66 -10.66
C GLN A 146 -9.01 94.77 -10.63
N LEU A 147 -10.21 95.38 -10.59
CA LEU A 147 -11.46 94.64 -10.68
C LEU A 147 -11.64 93.95 -12.04
N GLN A 148 -11.21 94.56 -13.15
CA GLN A 148 -11.24 93.94 -14.48
C GLN A 148 -10.25 92.76 -14.57
N ASP A 149 -9.05 92.88 -14.00
CA ASP A 149 -8.07 91.79 -13.93
C ASP A 149 -8.57 90.61 -13.07
N ILE A 150 -9.23 90.89 -11.94
CA ILE A 150 -9.88 89.89 -11.09
C ILE A 150 -11.01 89.18 -11.85
N ILE A 151 -11.89 89.93 -12.52
CA ILE A 151 -12.98 89.35 -13.34
C ILE A 151 -12.42 88.48 -14.48
N HIS A 152 -11.32 88.89 -15.11
CA HIS A 152 -10.69 88.12 -16.18
C HIS A 152 -10.09 86.81 -15.65
N SER A 153 -9.30 86.85 -14.57
CA SER A 153 -8.72 85.65 -13.96
C SER A 153 -9.78 84.71 -13.39
N GLU A 154 -10.86 85.24 -12.79
CA GLU A 154 -11.99 84.43 -12.34
C GLU A 154 -12.69 83.70 -13.51
N ALA A 155 -12.80 84.35 -14.67
CA ALA A 155 -13.37 83.72 -15.87
C ALA A 155 -12.47 82.59 -16.42
N GLU A 156 -11.14 82.78 -16.37
CA GLU A 156 -10.17 81.74 -16.74
C GLU A 156 -10.17 80.57 -15.74
N ASP A 157 -10.21 80.83 -14.43
CA ASP A 157 -10.32 79.80 -13.40
C ASP A 157 -11.65 79.02 -13.51
N ARG A 158 -12.77 79.72 -13.77
CA ARG A 158 -14.07 79.07 -14.04
C ARG A 158 -14.01 78.17 -15.29
N LEU A 159 -13.23 78.53 -16.31
CA LEU A 159 -13.00 77.66 -17.47
C LEU A 159 -12.08 76.48 -17.09
N ARG A 160 -11.01 76.73 -16.33
CA ARG A 160 -10.06 75.72 -15.89
C ARG A 160 -10.74 74.66 -15.03
N ILE A 161 -11.55 75.07 -14.05
CA ILE A 161 -12.38 74.19 -13.21
C ILE A 161 -13.30 73.33 -14.07
N LYS A 162 -14.00 73.89 -15.07
CA LYS A 162 -14.83 73.11 -16.00
C LYS A 162 -14.01 72.07 -16.79
N THR A 163 -12.81 72.41 -17.26
CA THR A 163 -11.95 71.43 -17.95
C THR A 163 -11.48 70.30 -17.03
N LEU A 164 -11.09 70.62 -15.79
CA LEU A 164 -10.67 69.64 -14.78
C LEU A 164 -11.83 68.74 -14.34
N GLN A 165 -13.02 69.30 -14.13
CA GLN A 165 -14.25 68.54 -13.85
C GLN A 165 -14.56 67.54 -14.97
N LYS A 166 -14.44 67.96 -16.23
CA LYS A 166 -14.62 67.06 -17.38
C LYS A 166 -13.56 65.94 -17.37
N GLN A 167 -12.28 66.27 -17.21
CA GLN A 167 -11.20 65.27 -17.16
C GLN A 167 -11.40 64.26 -16.02
N LEU A 168 -11.85 64.72 -14.84
CA LEU A 168 -12.15 63.87 -13.70
C LEU A 168 -13.34 62.94 -14.00
N LEU A 169 -14.39 63.42 -14.68
CA LEU A 169 -15.51 62.59 -15.14
C LEU A 169 -15.10 61.56 -16.19
N ASP A 170 -14.25 61.94 -17.15
CA ASP A 170 -13.75 61.05 -18.20
C ASP A 170 -12.86 59.94 -17.59
N ILE A 171 -11.93 60.28 -16.69
CA ILE A 171 -11.10 59.32 -15.94
C ILE A 171 -11.96 58.39 -15.06
N ASN A 172 -12.97 58.93 -14.36
CA ASN A 172 -13.93 58.13 -13.58
C ASN A 172 -14.81 57.21 -14.46
N ARG A 173 -14.88 57.44 -15.76
CA ARG A 173 -15.62 56.60 -16.72
C ARG A 173 -14.72 55.50 -17.27
N GLU A 174 -13.48 55.84 -17.62
CA GLU A 174 -12.47 54.90 -18.09
C GLU A 174 -12.11 53.87 -16.99
N THR A 175 -11.80 54.32 -15.78
CA THR A 175 -11.49 53.44 -14.64
C THR A 175 -12.63 52.48 -14.32
N LYS A 176 -13.90 52.91 -14.41
CA LYS A 176 -15.07 52.02 -14.27
C LYS A 176 -15.16 50.96 -15.36
N LEU A 177 -14.79 51.29 -16.61
CA LEU A 177 -14.74 50.31 -17.70
C LEU A 177 -13.60 49.31 -17.49
N GLN A 178 -12.41 49.78 -17.08
CA GLN A 178 -11.26 48.92 -16.76
C GLN A 178 -11.55 47.96 -15.59
N ILE A 179 -12.28 48.42 -14.56
CA ILE A 179 -12.78 47.55 -13.48
C ILE A 179 -13.75 46.50 -14.04
N GLN A 180 -14.77 46.92 -14.80
CA GLN A 180 -15.74 45.99 -15.41
C GLN A 180 -15.13 45.00 -16.42
N GLU A 181 -13.98 45.32 -17.04
CA GLU A 181 -13.22 44.38 -17.86
C GLU A 181 -12.40 43.42 -17.00
N SER A 182 -11.76 43.91 -15.95
CA SER A 182 -11.05 43.11 -14.95
C SER A 182 -11.97 42.10 -14.26
N ASP A 183 -13.18 42.51 -13.85
CA ASP A 183 -14.18 41.66 -13.21
C ASP A 183 -14.59 40.48 -14.11
N LYS A 184 -14.75 40.71 -15.42
CA LYS A 184 -15.04 39.65 -16.40
C LYS A 184 -13.88 38.67 -16.54
N ILE A 185 -12.64 39.16 -16.51
CA ILE A 185 -11.45 38.32 -16.55
C ILE A 185 -11.33 37.48 -15.27
N VAL A 186 -11.60 38.06 -14.09
CA VAL A 186 -11.65 37.34 -12.82
C VAL A 186 -12.70 36.22 -12.87
N ALA A 187 -13.95 36.54 -13.21
CA ALA A 187 -15.02 35.53 -13.30
C ALA A 187 -14.67 34.39 -14.29
N HIS A 188 -14.10 34.71 -15.45
CA HIS A 188 -13.67 33.69 -16.42
C HIS A 188 -12.52 32.80 -15.90
N LEU A 189 -11.59 33.37 -15.13
CA LEU A 189 -10.51 32.62 -14.49
C LEU A 189 -11.00 31.75 -13.33
N GLU A 190 -12.00 32.21 -12.58
CA GLU A 190 -12.67 31.44 -11.53
C GLU A 190 -13.44 30.25 -12.11
N ASP A 191 -14.19 30.45 -13.19
CA ASP A 191 -14.85 29.36 -13.95
C ASP A 191 -13.82 28.34 -14.45
N GLN A 192 -12.74 28.78 -15.08
CA GLN A 192 -11.66 27.89 -15.52
C GLN A 192 -11.02 27.13 -14.35
N LEU A 193 -10.82 27.78 -13.19
CA LEU A 193 -10.24 27.16 -12.01
C LEU A 193 -11.17 26.07 -11.45
N GLN A 194 -12.46 26.36 -11.34
CA GLN A 194 -13.47 25.44 -10.86
C GLN A 194 -13.67 24.26 -11.83
N GLU A 195 -13.67 24.50 -13.14
CA GLU A 195 -13.73 23.46 -14.16
C GLU A 195 -12.50 22.52 -14.08
N LYS A 196 -11.29 23.08 -13.96
CA LYS A 196 -10.05 22.31 -13.76
C LYS A 196 -10.08 21.51 -12.45
N LYS A 197 -10.63 22.08 -11.37
CA LYS A 197 -10.81 21.41 -10.06
C LYS A 197 -11.78 20.23 -10.13
N VAL A 198 -12.93 20.39 -10.79
CA VAL A 198 -13.89 19.29 -11.03
C VAL A 198 -13.26 18.21 -11.92
N LYS A 199 -12.60 18.60 -13.02
CA LYS A 199 -11.88 17.66 -13.92
C LYS A 199 -10.77 16.89 -13.18
N LYS A 200 -10.02 17.53 -12.28
CA LYS A 200 -9.01 16.86 -11.43
C LYS A 200 -9.70 15.84 -10.52
N ASN A 201 -10.69 16.26 -9.74
CA ASN A 201 -11.37 15.41 -8.75
C ASN A 201 -12.05 14.20 -9.40
N LEU A 202 -12.58 14.35 -10.62
CA LEU A 202 -13.17 13.24 -11.39
C LEU A 202 -12.09 12.25 -11.87
N LYS A 203 -10.97 12.73 -12.40
CA LYS A 203 -9.83 11.88 -12.79
C LYS A 203 -9.24 11.15 -11.58
N GLU A 204 -9.09 11.83 -10.45
CA GLU A 204 -8.57 11.28 -9.20
C GLU A 204 -9.46 10.14 -8.69
N LYS A 205 -10.79 10.35 -8.65
CA LYS A 205 -11.76 9.27 -8.34
C LYS A 205 -11.71 8.12 -9.34
N TYR A 206 -11.62 8.40 -10.64
CA TYR A 206 -11.54 7.35 -11.67
C TYR A 206 -10.27 6.50 -11.53
N MET A 207 -9.11 7.13 -11.36
CA MET A 207 -7.82 6.44 -11.17
C MET A 207 -7.79 5.66 -9.84
N SER A 208 -8.32 6.22 -8.76
CA SER A 208 -8.45 5.52 -7.47
C SER A 208 -9.33 4.28 -7.61
N ASN A 209 -10.52 4.41 -8.18
CA ASN A 209 -11.44 3.28 -8.36
C ASN A 209 -10.86 2.22 -9.32
N SER A 210 -10.18 2.64 -10.39
CA SER A 210 -9.54 1.73 -11.36
C SER A 210 -8.38 0.94 -10.74
N THR A 211 -7.51 1.60 -9.97
CA THR A 211 -6.39 0.93 -9.29
C THR A 211 -6.88 0.03 -8.15
N GLN A 212 -7.86 0.46 -7.37
CA GLN A 212 -8.51 -0.39 -6.35
C GLN A 212 -9.16 -1.64 -6.97
N LEU A 213 -9.86 -1.49 -8.11
CA LEU A 213 -10.47 -2.62 -8.82
C LEU A 213 -9.42 -3.61 -9.35
N LEU A 214 -8.31 -3.11 -9.91
CA LEU A 214 -7.21 -3.94 -10.40
C LEU A 214 -6.54 -4.71 -9.25
N VAL A 215 -6.27 -4.06 -8.12
CA VAL A 215 -5.72 -4.69 -6.90
C VAL A 215 -6.69 -5.74 -6.36
N TYR A 216 -7.99 -5.44 -6.26
CA TYR A 216 -9.01 -6.38 -5.79
C TYR A 216 -9.13 -7.61 -6.72
N GLN A 217 -9.09 -7.42 -8.04
CA GLN A 217 -9.10 -8.53 -9.00
C GLN A 217 -7.85 -9.41 -8.86
N GLY A 218 -6.67 -8.81 -8.74
CA GLY A 218 -5.42 -9.53 -8.50
C GLY A 218 -5.42 -10.31 -7.18
N GLN A 219 -5.82 -9.67 -6.08
CA GLN A 219 -5.97 -10.32 -4.76
C GLN A 219 -6.95 -11.50 -4.81
N LYS A 220 -8.10 -11.34 -5.47
CA LYS A 220 -9.11 -12.39 -5.58
C LYS A 220 -8.64 -13.57 -6.43
N LEU A 221 -7.90 -13.32 -7.51
CA LEU A 221 -7.30 -14.36 -8.34
C LEU A 221 -6.19 -15.11 -7.59
N ASN A 222 -5.26 -14.39 -6.95
CA ASN A 222 -4.18 -14.97 -6.17
C ASN A 222 -4.73 -15.82 -5.02
N SER A 223 -5.67 -15.30 -4.22
CA SER A 223 -6.30 -16.03 -3.12
C SER A 223 -7.03 -17.31 -3.59
N HIS A 224 -7.60 -17.31 -4.80
CA HIS A 224 -8.18 -18.52 -5.38
C HIS A 224 -7.12 -19.56 -5.78
N ILE A 225 -6.01 -19.14 -6.39
CA ILE A 225 -4.90 -20.01 -6.77
C ILE A 225 -4.18 -20.55 -5.52
N GLU A 226 -3.93 -19.71 -4.52
CA GLU A 226 -3.40 -20.08 -3.21
C GLU A 226 -4.30 -21.12 -2.51
N GLY A 227 -5.62 -20.93 -2.56
CA GLY A 227 -6.58 -21.91 -2.05
C GLY A 227 -6.55 -23.25 -2.79
N GLN A 228 -6.42 -23.25 -4.12
CA GLN A 228 -6.25 -24.47 -4.91
C GLN A 228 -4.93 -25.19 -4.56
N LEU A 229 -3.82 -24.46 -4.45
CA LEU A 229 -2.51 -25.01 -4.09
C LEU A 229 -2.49 -25.55 -2.66
N ALA A 230 -3.11 -24.86 -1.71
CA ALA A 230 -3.26 -25.34 -0.33
C ALA A 230 -4.06 -26.65 -0.27
N ALA A 231 -5.16 -26.76 -1.02
CA ALA A 231 -5.95 -27.99 -1.12
C ALA A 231 -5.16 -29.14 -1.78
N GLN A 232 -4.35 -28.86 -2.80
CA GLN A 232 -3.45 -29.85 -3.41
C GLN A 232 -2.36 -30.31 -2.44
N ILE A 233 -1.74 -29.39 -1.69
CA ILE A 233 -0.75 -29.71 -0.66
C ILE A 233 -1.36 -30.61 0.42
N GLU A 234 -2.58 -30.32 0.90
CA GLU A 234 -3.21 -31.13 1.94
C GLU A 234 -3.61 -32.52 1.43
N MET A 235 -4.13 -32.63 0.20
CA MET A 235 -4.38 -33.92 -0.47
C MET A 235 -3.08 -34.73 -0.66
N LEU A 236 -1.94 -34.09 -0.93
CA LEU A 236 -0.66 -34.77 -1.06
C LEU A 236 -0.13 -35.24 0.30
N LYS A 237 -0.32 -34.47 1.38
CA LYS A 237 0.01 -34.91 2.75
C LYS A 237 -0.81 -36.13 3.18
N THR A 238 -2.14 -36.14 2.95
CA THR A 238 -2.97 -37.28 3.36
C THR A 238 -2.55 -38.55 2.62
N LYS A 239 -2.36 -38.46 1.29
CA LYS A 239 -1.81 -39.56 0.49
C LYS A 239 -0.44 -40.03 0.99
N MET A 240 0.46 -39.12 1.35
CA MET A 240 1.77 -39.48 1.89
C MET A 240 1.66 -40.24 3.23
N ILE A 241 0.74 -39.82 4.11
CA ILE A 241 0.45 -40.50 5.38
C ILE A 241 -0.18 -41.88 5.16
N ASP A 242 -1.08 -42.01 4.18
CA ASP A 242 -1.73 -43.29 3.82
C ASP A 242 -0.73 -44.27 3.21
N GLU A 243 0.15 -43.83 2.30
CA GLU A 243 1.24 -44.64 1.72
C GLU A 243 2.30 -45.01 2.79
N GLU A 244 2.66 -44.07 3.67
CA GLU A 244 3.53 -44.36 4.83
C GLU A 244 2.94 -45.46 5.72
N LYS A 245 1.62 -45.43 5.95
CA LYS A 245 0.91 -46.43 6.74
C LYS A 245 0.88 -47.79 6.02
N ALA A 246 0.52 -47.80 4.73
CA ALA A 246 0.48 -49.01 3.92
C ALA A 246 1.87 -49.69 3.85
N ASN A 247 2.95 -48.92 3.68
CA ASN A 247 4.31 -49.45 3.72
C ASN A 247 4.67 -50.01 5.10
N LYS A 248 4.30 -49.35 6.21
CA LYS A 248 4.55 -49.87 7.58
C LYS A 248 3.79 -51.18 7.83
N GLU A 249 2.55 -51.31 7.35
CA GLU A 249 1.76 -52.54 7.44
C GLU A 249 2.36 -53.67 6.56
N LEU A 250 2.82 -53.34 5.34
CA LEU A 250 3.52 -54.28 4.46
C LEU A 250 4.86 -54.75 5.04
N GLU A 251 5.66 -53.85 5.61
CA GLU A 251 6.91 -54.20 6.30
C GLU A 251 6.67 -55.15 7.48
N VAL A 252 5.64 -54.90 8.29
CA VAL A 252 5.27 -55.78 9.41
C VAL A 252 4.80 -57.14 8.90
N PHE A 253 3.99 -57.18 7.84
CA PHE A 253 3.59 -58.44 7.18
C PHE A 253 4.82 -59.22 6.68
N LEU A 254 5.73 -58.58 5.94
CA LEU A 254 6.93 -59.22 5.41
C LEU A 254 7.83 -59.76 6.53
N LYS A 255 8.11 -58.96 7.57
CA LYS A 255 8.88 -59.39 8.75
C LYS A 255 8.24 -60.58 9.47
N ASN A 256 6.90 -60.61 9.58
CA ASN A 256 6.18 -61.74 10.15
C ASN A 256 6.25 -62.99 9.27
N THR A 257 6.18 -62.86 7.93
CA THR A 257 6.35 -64.01 7.03
C THR A 257 7.77 -64.55 7.05
N GLN A 258 8.79 -63.69 7.08
CA GLN A 258 10.19 -64.07 7.24
C GLN A 258 10.40 -64.84 8.56
N ALA A 259 9.97 -64.30 9.69
CA ALA A 259 10.10 -64.95 11.00
C ALA A 259 9.28 -66.26 11.14
N SER A 260 8.32 -66.50 10.24
CA SER A 260 7.61 -67.78 10.13
C SER A 260 8.40 -68.80 9.30
N LEU A 261 9.01 -68.35 8.19
CA LEU A 261 9.88 -69.18 7.35
C LEU A 261 11.19 -69.56 8.05
N GLU A 262 11.79 -68.64 8.82
CA GLU A 262 12.96 -68.90 9.66
C GLU A 262 12.68 -70.02 10.66
N LYS A 263 11.56 -69.96 11.40
CA LYS A 263 11.14 -71.04 12.32
C LYS A 263 10.87 -72.37 11.63
N GLN A 264 10.38 -72.36 10.39
CA GLN A 264 10.23 -73.58 9.61
C GLN A 264 11.58 -74.14 9.16
N LEU A 265 12.53 -73.27 8.77
CA LEU A 265 13.89 -73.66 8.44
C LEU A 265 14.60 -74.27 9.66
N ASP A 266 14.54 -73.62 10.82
CA ASP A 266 15.09 -74.12 12.08
C ASP A 266 14.56 -75.51 12.43
N TYR A 267 13.24 -75.71 12.35
CA TYR A 267 12.60 -77.02 12.56
C TYR A 267 13.09 -78.08 11.57
N TRP A 268 13.24 -77.75 10.28
CA TRP A 268 13.74 -78.69 9.28
C TRP A 268 15.23 -78.97 9.41
N MET A 269 16.04 -78.02 9.89
CA MET A 269 17.46 -78.23 10.22
C MET A 269 17.61 -79.14 11.44
N GLU A 270 16.96 -78.81 12.56
CA GLU A 270 16.96 -79.66 13.76
C GLU A 270 16.50 -81.08 13.45
N ARG A 271 15.44 -81.22 12.63
CA ARG A 271 14.99 -82.53 12.18
C ARG A 271 16.03 -83.24 11.31
N TYR A 272 16.62 -82.56 10.34
CA TYR A 272 17.62 -83.15 9.44
C TYR A 272 18.85 -83.63 10.20
N ASP A 273 19.31 -82.85 11.18
CA ASP A 273 20.46 -83.21 12.03
C ASP A 273 20.13 -84.42 12.92
N ASN A 274 18.93 -84.45 13.54
CA ASN A 274 18.47 -85.62 14.31
C ASN A 274 18.32 -86.89 13.44
N ASP A 275 17.63 -86.79 12.29
CA ASP A 275 17.46 -87.91 11.34
C ASP A 275 18.84 -88.40 10.83
N THR A 276 19.81 -87.48 10.63
CA THR A 276 21.18 -87.81 10.21
C THR A 276 22.00 -88.46 11.32
N GLU A 277 21.91 -87.95 12.56
CA GLU A 277 22.54 -88.58 13.73
C GLU A 277 21.99 -89.98 13.96
N ASP A 278 20.67 -90.20 13.90
CA ASP A 278 20.09 -91.53 14.06
C ASP A 278 20.52 -92.49 12.94
N LYS A 279 20.63 -92.05 11.69
CA LYS A 279 21.21 -92.88 10.63
C LYS A 279 22.70 -93.16 10.81
N GLN A 280 23.46 -92.25 11.44
CA GLN A 280 24.86 -92.51 11.80
C GLN A 280 24.99 -93.45 13.02
N ARG A 281 24.06 -93.40 13.99
CA ARG A 281 23.95 -94.33 15.13
C ARG A 281 23.55 -95.74 14.65
N GLU A 282 22.60 -95.86 13.73
CA GLU A 282 22.27 -97.11 13.02
C GLU A 282 23.49 -97.65 12.27
N LEU A 283 24.13 -96.82 11.45
CA LEU A 283 25.26 -97.25 10.61
C LEU A 283 26.47 -97.70 11.43
N THR A 284 26.77 -97.03 12.55
CA THR A 284 27.83 -97.46 13.48
C THR A 284 27.47 -98.76 14.18
N THR A 285 26.22 -98.93 14.62
CA THR A 285 25.72 -100.19 15.22
C THR A 285 25.77 -101.37 14.23
N VAL A 286 25.43 -101.15 12.96
CA VAL A 286 25.56 -102.18 11.91
C VAL A 286 27.03 -102.49 11.61
N LYS A 287 27.93 -101.48 11.63
CA LYS A 287 29.37 -101.68 11.46
C LYS A 287 29.99 -102.47 12.62
N THR A 288 29.66 -102.18 13.87
CA THR A 288 30.16 -102.93 15.04
C THR A 288 29.61 -104.36 15.04
N ASN A 289 28.31 -104.55 14.79
CA ASN A 289 27.72 -105.89 14.67
C ASN A 289 28.36 -106.71 13.53
N LYS A 290 28.63 -106.10 12.37
CA LYS A 290 29.37 -106.76 11.28
C LYS A 290 30.79 -107.14 11.71
N SER A 291 31.49 -106.27 12.44
CA SER A 291 32.84 -106.54 12.94
C SER A 291 32.85 -107.68 13.97
N ASN A 292 31.88 -107.69 14.89
CA ASN A 292 31.72 -108.72 15.91
C ASN A 292 31.40 -110.09 15.29
N ASN A 293 30.47 -110.13 14.32
CA ASN A 293 30.13 -111.35 13.60
C ASN A 293 31.31 -111.88 12.76
N LEU A 294 32.12 -110.99 12.17
CA LEU A 294 33.34 -111.37 11.46
C LEU A 294 34.39 -111.97 12.41
N ALA A 295 34.60 -111.37 13.58
CA ALA A 295 35.50 -111.89 14.59
C ALA A 295 35.03 -113.27 15.13
N GLN A 296 33.74 -113.42 15.42
CA GLN A 296 33.16 -114.72 15.82
C GLN A 296 33.32 -115.80 14.74
N LEU A 297 33.19 -115.43 13.46
CA LEU A 297 33.38 -116.35 12.35
C LEU A 297 34.86 -116.71 12.14
N GLN A 298 35.79 -115.78 12.38
CA GLN A 298 37.23 -116.05 12.41
C GLN A 298 37.62 -116.97 13.57
N ASP A 299 37.11 -116.72 14.78
CA ASP A 299 37.30 -117.58 15.96
C ASP A 299 36.74 -119.00 15.72
N LEU A 300 35.57 -119.10 15.07
CA LEU A 300 34.94 -120.38 14.76
C LEU A 300 35.71 -121.13 13.67
N ALA A 301 36.14 -120.44 12.60
CA ALA A 301 36.99 -121.02 11.55
C ALA A 301 38.32 -121.51 12.12
N LYS A 302 38.93 -120.76 13.03
CA LYS A 302 40.14 -121.20 13.75
C LYS A 302 39.88 -122.44 14.60
N LYS A 303 38.80 -122.45 15.40
CA LYS A 303 38.41 -123.65 16.18
C LYS A 303 38.17 -124.87 15.30
N TYR A 304 37.63 -124.70 14.08
CA TYR A 304 37.50 -125.79 13.13
C TYR A 304 38.86 -126.27 12.60
N GLN A 305 39.79 -125.38 12.29
CA GLN A 305 41.17 -125.73 11.90
C GLN A 305 41.91 -126.44 13.03
N ASP A 306 41.84 -125.92 14.26
CA ASP A 306 42.42 -126.53 15.46
C ASP A 306 41.86 -127.96 15.68
N CYS A 307 40.53 -128.15 15.54
CA CYS A 307 39.89 -129.47 15.64
C CYS A 307 40.26 -130.41 14.47
N GLU A 308 40.32 -129.91 13.24
CA GLU A 308 40.69 -130.70 12.06
C GLU A 308 42.14 -131.16 12.15
N GLN A 309 43.05 -130.29 12.61
CA GLN A 309 44.43 -130.65 12.90
C GLN A 309 44.51 -131.77 13.96
N VAL A 310 43.78 -131.65 15.08
CA VAL A 310 43.74 -132.72 16.11
C VAL A 310 43.18 -134.04 15.56
N ILE A 311 42.19 -134.00 14.65
CA ILE A 311 41.66 -135.21 14.00
C ILE A 311 42.68 -135.81 13.02
N ILE A 312 43.44 -134.97 12.31
CA ILE A 312 44.53 -135.42 11.43
C ILE A 312 45.66 -136.03 12.24
N GLU A 313 46.04 -135.42 13.37
CA GLU A 313 47.07 -135.92 14.29
C GLU A 313 46.67 -137.26 14.93
N ASP A 314 45.46 -137.37 15.50
CA ASP A 314 44.91 -138.64 16.03
C ASP A 314 44.85 -139.75 14.95
N ARG A 315 44.49 -139.39 13.71
CA ARG A 315 44.47 -140.33 12.58
C ARG A 315 45.88 -140.76 12.17
N GLN A 316 46.85 -139.84 12.14
CA GLN A 316 48.25 -140.14 11.87
C GLN A 316 48.82 -141.03 12.97
N GLU A 317 48.61 -140.70 14.25
CA GLU A 317 49.07 -141.51 15.38
C GLU A 317 48.47 -142.93 15.33
N LYS A 318 47.17 -143.08 15.05
CA LYS A 318 46.52 -144.40 14.85
C LYS A 318 46.99 -145.15 13.60
N GLU A 319 47.55 -144.47 12.61
CA GLU A 319 48.25 -145.13 11.51
C GLU A 319 49.68 -145.53 11.89
N GLU A 320 50.42 -144.70 12.61
CA GLU A 320 51.77 -145.01 13.09
C GLU A 320 51.77 -146.15 14.11
N GLN A 321 50.85 -146.12 15.08
CA GLN A 321 50.60 -147.22 16.01
C GLN A 321 50.27 -148.53 15.26
N ARG A 322 49.44 -148.48 14.19
CA ARG A 322 49.16 -149.66 13.35
C ARG A 322 50.38 -150.13 12.58
N LYS A 323 51.11 -149.23 11.91
CA LYS A 323 52.37 -149.54 11.19
C LYS A 323 53.41 -150.12 12.15
N GLN A 324 53.48 -149.64 13.39
CA GLN A 324 54.36 -150.17 14.42
C GLN A 324 53.92 -151.56 14.90
N LEU A 325 52.61 -151.78 15.14
CA LEU A 325 52.06 -153.09 15.48
C LEU A 325 52.28 -154.11 14.34
N GLU A 326 52.20 -153.68 13.08
CA GLU A 326 52.53 -154.51 11.91
C GLU A 326 54.02 -154.84 11.82
N ARG A 327 54.92 -153.87 12.05
CA ARG A 327 56.37 -154.12 12.18
C ARG A 327 56.65 -155.14 13.28
N GLU A 328 56.05 -154.98 14.46
CA GLU A 328 56.18 -155.93 15.56
C GLU A 328 55.62 -157.31 15.20
N GLN A 329 54.45 -157.38 14.57
CA GLN A 329 53.91 -158.66 14.09
C GLN A 329 54.82 -159.30 13.03
N LEU A 330 55.43 -158.52 12.14
CA LEU A 330 56.35 -159.02 11.13
C LEU A 330 57.66 -159.51 11.77
N GLN A 331 58.20 -158.78 12.76
CA GLN A 331 59.34 -159.20 13.57
C GLN A 331 59.03 -160.48 14.36
N ARG A 332 57.85 -160.58 15.00
CA ARG A 332 57.38 -161.80 15.69
C ARG A 332 57.23 -162.96 14.69
N LYS A 333 56.64 -162.75 13.51
CA LYS A 333 56.52 -163.75 12.43
C LYS A 333 57.90 -164.17 11.89
N ALA A 334 58.86 -163.25 11.76
CA ALA A 334 60.24 -163.53 11.37
C ALA A 334 60.98 -164.32 12.45
N ALA A 335 60.87 -163.93 13.72
CA ALA A 335 61.41 -164.68 14.86
C ALA A 335 60.83 -166.09 14.94
N ILE A 336 59.51 -166.27 14.72
CA ILE A 336 58.86 -167.58 14.63
C ILE A 336 59.40 -168.38 13.43
N LYS A 337 59.60 -167.76 12.26
CA LYS A 337 60.24 -168.41 11.10
C LYS A 337 61.67 -168.85 11.40
N ILE A 338 62.48 -168.03 12.07
CA ILE A 338 63.85 -168.36 12.48
C ILE A 338 63.85 -169.50 13.50
N GLN A 339 63.01 -169.42 14.55
CA GLN A 339 62.87 -170.47 15.56
C GLN A 339 62.38 -171.80 14.96
N SER A 340 61.44 -171.77 14.01
CA SER A 340 60.90 -172.98 13.36
C SER A 340 61.85 -173.54 12.29
N TRP A 341 62.61 -172.70 11.59
CA TRP A 341 63.73 -173.12 10.74
C TRP A 341 64.82 -173.80 11.56
N TRP A 342 65.18 -173.24 12.72
CA TRP A 342 66.16 -173.84 13.64
C TRP A 342 65.67 -175.19 14.19
N ARG A 343 64.44 -175.25 14.73
CA ARG A 343 63.79 -176.50 15.19
C ARG A 343 63.70 -177.55 14.06
N GLY A 344 63.33 -177.15 12.85
CA GLY A 344 63.27 -178.03 11.68
C GLY A 344 64.64 -178.48 11.16
N THR A 345 65.70 -177.70 11.39
CA THR A 345 67.08 -178.05 11.03
C THR A 345 67.68 -179.05 12.02
N LEU A 346 67.40 -178.91 13.33
CA LEU A 346 67.72 -179.90 14.35
C LEU A 346 67.15 -181.29 13.99
N VAL A 347 65.85 -181.33 13.62
CA VAL A 347 65.18 -182.57 13.18
C VAL A 347 65.83 -183.13 11.91
N ARG A 348 65.98 -182.33 10.84
CA ARG A 348 66.45 -182.82 9.53
C ARG A 348 67.94 -183.17 9.47
N LYS A 349 68.79 -182.64 10.35
CA LYS A 349 70.20 -183.07 10.46
C LYS A 349 70.45 -184.16 11.52
N CYS A 350 69.39 -184.69 12.15
CA CYS A 350 69.45 -185.73 13.18
C CYS A 350 70.41 -185.39 14.34
N LEU A 351 70.44 -184.11 14.73
CA LEU A 351 71.21 -183.63 15.88
C LEU A 351 70.27 -183.53 17.08
N GLY A 352 70.33 -184.52 17.96
CA GLY A 352 69.38 -184.70 19.07
C GLY A 352 68.92 -186.16 19.23
N PRO A 353 67.89 -186.41 20.03
CA PRO A 353 67.64 -187.72 20.68
C PRO A 353 66.98 -188.81 19.79
N PHE A 354 67.27 -188.89 18.48
CA PHE A 354 66.53 -189.75 17.54
C PHE A 354 67.40 -190.63 16.61
N LYS A 355 67.99 -191.73 17.13
CA LYS A 355 68.60 -192.85 16.35
C LYS A 355 68.41 -194.22 17.04
N LYS A 356 68.36 -195.34 16.28
CA LYS A 356 68.15 -196.73 16.77
C LYS A 356 68.99 -197.79 15.98
N PRO A 357 69.21 -199.04 16.49
CA PRO A 357 70.53 -199.72 16.33
C PRO A 357 70.59 -201.26 16.05
N LYS A 358 71.83 -201.80 15.93
CA LYS A 358 72.34 -203.20 16.05
C LYS A 358 73.90 -203.15 16.07
N LYS A 359 74.78 -204.02 16.63
CA LYS A 359 74.87 -205.45 17.08
C LYS A 359 74.86 -206.50 15.94
N PRO A 360 75.69 -207.58 15.94
CA PRO A 360 76.47 -208.29 17.00
C PRO A 360 77.92 -207.74 17.19
N LYS A 361 79.00 -208.41 17.70
CA LYS A 361 79.29 -209.80 18.19
C LYS A 361 80.24 -209.80 19.44
N GLN A 362 81.19 -210.75 19.60
CA GLN A 362 81.86 -211.07 20.90
C GLN A 362 83.31 -211.61 20.81
N LYS A 363 84.06 -211.55 21.93
CA LYS A 363 85.15 -212.48 22.35
C LYS A 363 85.08 -212.72 23.88
N LYS A 364 86.06 -213.41 24.51
CA LYS A 364 85.84 -214.33 25.65
C LYS A 364 86.78 -214.13 26.89
N ASP A 365 86.27 -214.48 28.07
CA ASP A 365 86.92 -214.91 29.35
C ASP A 365 88.24 -214.30 29.88
N LYS A 366 88.23 -213.83 31.16
CA LYS A 366 88.98 -214.51 32.26
C LYS A 366 88.59 -214.13 33.71
N LYS A 367 88.83 -215.07 34.63
CA LYS A 367 88.64 -215.04 36.10
C LYS A 367 89.40 -213.91 36.82
N GLY A 368 88.82 -213.42 37.93
CA GLY A 368 89.51 -212.72 39.03
C GLY A 368 88.59 -212.52 40.24
N LYS A 369 89.08 -212.72 41.48
CA LYS A 369 88.33 -212.55 42.75
C LYS A 369 89.27 -212.21 43.91
N LYS A 370 89.03 -211.12 44.65
CA LYS A 370 89.41 -210.98 46.07
C LYS A 370 88.76 -209.75 46.72
N LYS A 371 88.16 -209.97 47.89
CA LYS A 371 87.37 -209.04 48.73
C LYS A 371 86.21 -208.37 48.00
#